data_AF-A0A6N8VA50-F1
#
_entry.id   AF-A0A6N8VA50-F1
#
_cell.length_a   1.000
_cell.length_b   1.000
_cell.length_c   1.000
_cell.angle_alpha   90.00
_cell.angle_beta   90.00
_cell.angle_gamma   90.00
#
_symmetry.space_group_name_H-M   'P 1'
#
loop_
_entity.id
_entity.type
_entity.pdbx_description
1 polymer ?
#
loop_
_entity_poly.entity_id
_entity_poly.type
_entity_poly.pdbx_seq_one_letter_code
_entity_poly.pdbx_strand_id
1 'polypeptide(L)'
;VPTDFVFAAAYSSNSGRETSQIWNETHGRHEISAWMTLAGTVGAGDPRTPWTDCSDPSSGCPSGNGADGQTIHYRQEKYPTRDDDIPLVKGTEMRLIEAEAALAAGDLATAMAKVNEMRAHHGLGPLESDGTIGSITGGDGGGANPTSRSGWDILDRERHLTLWLEGRRLWDLHRWNHPHLNGGGVVYEATVDRRASCMPIALDECQVNEKVSSLCFSV
;
A
#
# COMPACT_ATOMS: atom_id res chain seq x y z
N VAL A 1 15.24 -16.51 3.64
CA VAL A 1 14.72 -15.72 4.80
C VAL A 1 13.50 -16.45 5.34
N PRO A 2 13.35 -16.69 6.66
CA PRO A 2 12.12 -17.24 7.24
C PRO A 2 10.90 -16.34 6.97
N THR A 3 9.70 -16.90 6.91
CA THR A 3 8.48 -16.13 6.57
C THR A 3 8.07 -15.19 7.70
N ASP A 4 8.37 -15.56 8.94
CA ASP A 4 8.14 -14.79 10.17
C ASP A 4 9.25 -13.80 10.52
N PHE A 5 10.30 -13.69 9.69
CA PHE A 5 11.36 -12.71 9.91
C PHE A 5 10.82 -11.28 9.86
N VAL A 6 11.22 -10.43 10.81
CA VAL A 6 10.91 -8.99 10.81
C VAL A 6 12.12 -8.20 11.29
N PHE A 7 12.48 -7.17 10.54
CA PHE A 7 13.38 -6.09 10.94
C PHE A 7 12.61 -4.78 10.82
N ALA A 8 12.43 -4.06 11.93
CA ALA A 8 11.54 -2.91 12.03
C ALA A 8 12.26 -1.62 12.41
N ALA A 9 11.65 -0.49 12.03
CA ALA A 9 11.94 0.80 12.63
C ALA A 9 11.24 0.85 13.99
N ALA A 10 12.02 1.10 15.03
CA ALA A 10 11.52 1.15 16.39
C ALA A 10 10.87 2.52 16.68
N TYR A 11 9.70 2.51 17.32
CA TYR A 11 9.01 3.71 17.78
C TYR A 11 8.76 3.65 19.28
N SER A 12 8.63 4.83 19.91
CA SER A 12 8.41 4.93 21.35
C SER A 12 7.77 6.26 21.74
N SER A 13 7.03 6.25 22.85
CA SER A 13 6.44 7.44 23.47
C SER A 13 7.35 8.07 24.52
N ASN A 14 8.63 7.67 24.61
CA ASN A 14 9.58 8.29 25.53
C ASN A 14 9.82 9.76 25.20
N SER A 15 9.75 10.12 23.91
CA SER A 15 9.80 11.51 23.45
C SER A 15 8.95 11.72 22.21
N GLY A 16 8.45 12.94 21.99
CA GLY A 16 7.68 13.27 20.79
C GLY A 16 8.44 13.14 19.47
N ARG A 17 9.77 12.92 19.51
CA ARG A 17 10.60 12.67 18.33
C ARG A 17 10.67 11.19 17.95
N GLU A 18 10.26 10.31 18.86
CA GLU A 18 10.33 8.85 18.70
C GLU A 18 8.97 8.23 18.37
N THR A 19 7.89 9.02 18.40
CA THR A 19 6.54 8.51 18.15
C THR A 19 6.28 8.27 16.66
N SER A 20 5.52 7.22 16.37
CA SER A 20 5.06 6.90 15.01
C SER A 20 4.28 8.05 14.38
N GLN A 21 4.79 8.56 13.25
CA GLN A 21 4.08 9.56 12.45
C GLN A 21 2.84 8.95 11.77
N ILE A 22 2.88 7.67 11.40
CA ILE A 22 1.70 6.99 10.84
C ILE A 22 0.55 6.99 11.86
N TRP A 23 0.85 6.70 13.13
CA TRP A 23 -0.15 6.83 14.19
C TRP A 23 -0.69 8.27 14.28
N ASN A 24 0.19 9.27 14.23
CA ASN A 24 -0.22 10.67 14.35
C ASN A 24 -1.14 11.11 13.22
N GLU A 25 -0.85 10.73 11.98
CA GLU A 25 -1.68 11.08 10.82
C GLU A 25 -3.02 10.32 10.82
N THR A 26 -3.06 9.07 11.31
CA THR A 26 -4.30 8.26 11.41
C THR A 26 -5.18 8.62 12.61
N HIS A 27 -4.62 8.61 13.82
CA HIS A 27 -5.35 8.70 15.09
C HIS A 27 -5.27 10.08 15.74
N GLY A 28 -4.18 10.81 15.53
CA GLY A 28 -3.98 12.12 16.14
C GLY A 28 -4.66 13.24 15.35
N ARG A 29 -4.45 13.25 14.03
CA ARG A 29 -4.86 14.33 13.12
C ARG A 29 -6.00 13.93 12.18
N HIS A 30 -6.19 12.64 11.93
CA HIS A 30 -7.23 12.10 11.02
C HIS A 30 -7.05 12.56 9.56
N GLU A 31 -5.81 12.63 9.10
CA GLU A 31 -5.43 13.15 7.77
C GLU A 31 -5.46 12.06 6.69
N ILE A 32 -5.48 10.79 7.10
CA ILE A 32 -5.48 9.64 6.21
C ILE A 32 -6.64 8.70 6.51
N SER A 33 -7.29 8.21 5.46
CA SER A 33 -8.44 7.31 5.52
C SER A 33 -8.22 6.10 4.61
N ALA A 34 -8.62 4.92 5.06
CA ALA A 34 -8.72 3.74 4.18
C ALA A 34 -9.96 3.79 3.27
N TRP A 35 -10.85 4.77 3.46
CA TRP A 35 -12.06 4.95 2.69
C TRP A 35 -11.74 5.04 1.20
N MET A 36 -12.48 4.27 0.40
CA MET A 36 -12.20 4.09 -1.03
C MET A 36 -10.70 3.82 -1.27
N THR A 37 -10.12 2.83 -0.61
CA THR A 37 -8.80 2.30 -1.00
C THR A 37 -8.94 0.80 -1.17
N LEU A 38 -7.99 0.13 -1.84
CA LEU A 38 -8.02 -1.33 -1.92
C LEU A 38 -8.03 -1.98 -0.52
N ALA A 39 -7.38 -1.36 0.46
CA ALA A 39 -7.41 -1.81 1.86
C ALA A 39 -8.78 -1.60 2.52
N GLY A 40 -9.47 -0.50 2.23
CA GLY A 40 -10.82 -0.25 2.74
C GLY A 40 -11.92 -1.08 2.05
N THR A 41 -11.73 -1.43 0.77
CA THR A 41 -12.74 -2.16 -0.01
C THR A 41 -12.51 -3.67 0.03
N VAL A 42 -11.35 -4.13 -0.41
CA VAL A 42 -11.02 -5.56 -0.47
C VAL A 42 -10.40 -6.06 0.83
N GLY A 43 -9.70 -5.19 1.55
CA GLY A 43 -9.12 -5.48 2.86
C GLY A 43 -10.11 -5.42 4.02
N ALA A 44 -11.41 -5.24 3.78
CA ALA A 44 -12.42 -5.30 4.82
C ALA A 44 -12.42 -6.68 5.50
N GLY A 45 -12.11 -6.73 6.80
CA GLY A 45 -11.94 -7.98 7.54
C GLY A 45 -10.61 -8.72 7.28
N ASP A 46 -9.72 -8.17 6.45
CA ASP A 46 -8.38 -8.72 6.26
C ASP A 46 -7.49 -8.34 7.47
N PRO A 47 -6.88 -9.32 8.16
CA PRO A 47 -6.07 -9.06 9.35
C PRO A 47 -4.80 -8.24 9.05
N ARG A 48 -4.40 -8.08 7.78
CA ARG A 48 -3.24 -7.29 7.37
C ARG A 48 -3.54 -5.79 7.28
N THR A 49 -4.81 -5.44 7.08
CA THR A 49 -5.27 -4.07 6.88
C THR A 49 -6.49 -3.74 7.74
N PRO A 50 -6.42 -3.92 9.07
CA PRO A 50 -7.55 -3.59 9.93
C PRO A 50 -7.83 -2.09 9.91
N TRP A 51 -9.11 -1.73 9.95
CA TRP A 51 -9.58 -0.35 10.05
C TRP A 51 -10.91 -0.29 10.80
N THR A 52 -11.24 0.87 11.35
CA THR A 52 -12.51 1.16 12.02
C THR A 52 -13.29 2.19 11.20
N ASP A 53 -14.57 1.92 10.95
CA ASP A 53 -15.48 2.90 10.37
C ASP A 53 -15.83 3.96 11.42
N CYS A 54 -15.20 5.13 11.34
CA CYS A 54 -15.50 6.18 12.30
C CYS A 54 -16.86 6.86 12.05
N SER A 55 -17.49 6.65 10.88
CA SER A 55 -18.83 7.19 10.61
C SER A 55 -19.91 6.50 11.43
N ASP A 56 -19.62 5.30 11.97
CA ASP A 56 -20.45 4.66 12.96
C ASP A 56 -20.31 5.39 14.32
N PRO A 57 -21.40 5.95 14.88
CA PRO A 57 -21.36 6.63 16.18
C PRO A 57 -20.92 5.74 17.35
N SER A 58 -20.98 4.41 17.20
CA SER A 58 -20.56 3.43 18.21
C SER A 58 -19.07 3.08 18.15
N SER A 59 -18.35 3.54 17.12
CA SER A 59 -16.92 3.24 16.88
C SER A 59 -15.97 3.82 17.94
N GLY A 60 -16.43 4.79 18.74
CA GLY A 60 -15.58 5.51 19.69
C GLY A 60 -14.58 6.46 19.04
N CYS A 61 -14.69 6.69 17.73
CA CYS A 61 -13.91 7.73 17.06
C CYS A 61 -14.41 9.14 17.46
N PRO A 62 -13.53 10.14 17.53
CA PRO A 62 -13.93 11.51 17.86
C PRO A 62 -14.74 12.20 16.74
N SER A 63 -14.62 11.73 15.50
CA SER A 63 -15.31 12.26 14.32
C SER A 63 -15.47 11.16 13.27
N GLY A 64 -16.61 11.15 12.57
CA GLY A 64 -16.85 10.27 11.43
C GLY A 64 -16.20 10.71 10.12
N ASN A 65 -15.80 11.97 10.03
CA ASN A 65 -15.05 12.52 8.91
C ASN A 65 -13.59 12.78 9.30
N GLY A 66 -12.71 12.78 8.31
CA GLY A 66 -11.29 13.13 8.45
C GLY A 66 -11.09 14.62 8.72
N ALA A 67 -9.82 15.06 8.70
CA ALA A 67 -9.42 16.42 9.01
C ALA A 67 -10.06 17.49 8.09
N ASP A 68 -10.44 17.10 6.86
CA ASP A 68 -11.13 17.95 5.89
C ASP A 68 -12.61 18.20 6.22
N GLY A 69 -13.16 17.48 7.22
CA GLY A 69 -14.57 17.55 7.61
C GLY A 69 -15.55 16.96 6.59
N GLN A 70 -15.08 16.34 5.50
CA GLN A 70 -15.91 15.84 4.40
C GLN A 70 -15.70 14.36 4.11
N THR A 71 -14.45 13.89 4.09
CA THR A 71 -14.14 12.51 3.71
C THR A 71 -14.42 11.57 4.86
N ILE A 72 -15.14 10.48 4.60
CA ILE A 72 -15.39 9.43 5.61
C ILE A 72 -14.06 8.91 6.14
N HIS A 73 -13.95 8.82 7.47
CA HIS A 73 -12.73 8.38 8.13
C HIS A 73 -12.80 6.87 8.45
N TYR A 74 -12.19 6.06 7.59
CA TYR A 74 -11.88 4.67 7.92
C TYR A 74 -10.51 4.67 8.58
N ARG A 75 -10.49 4.84 9.90
CA ARG A 75 -9.25 4.97 10.68
C ARG A 75 -8.47 3.66 10.58
N GLN A 76 -7.20 3.76 10.20
CA GLN A 76 -6.38 2.57 9.97
C GLN A 76 -5.85 2.05 11.31
N GLU A 77 -6.11 0.79 11.61
CA GLU A 77 -5.84 0.14 12.90
C GLU A 77 -4.64 -0.81 12.82
N LYS A 78 -3.82 -0.70 11.77
CA LYS A 78 -2.62 -1.54 11.60
C LYS A 78 -1.52 -1.17 12.60
N TYR A 79 -1.44 0.11 12.95
CA TYR A 79 -0.52 0.68 13.94
C TYR A 79 -1.33 1.57 14.90
N PRO A 80 -2.13 0.98 15.82
CA PRO A 80 -3.06 1.69 16.69
C PRO A 80 -2.40 2.51 17.83
N THR A 81 -1.09 2.36 18.07
CA THR A 81 -0.35 3.07 19.12
C THR A 81 0.83 3.88 18.57
N ARG A 82 1.26 4.87 19.36
CA ARG A 82 2.44 5.71 19.06
C ARG A 82 3.76 4.92 19.07
N ASP A 83 3.75 3.74 19.67
CA ASP A 83 4.92 2.91 19.96
C ASP A 83 5.00 1.72 18.99
N ASP A 84 4.04 1.60 18.07
CA ASP A 84 4.02 0.47 17.16
C ASP A 84 5.15 0.57 16.15
N ASP A 85 6.00 -0.46 16.19
CA ASP A 85 7.11 -0.63 15.27
C ASP A 85 6.61 -0.89 13.84
N ILE A 86 7.25 -0.23 12.87
CA ILE A 86 6.91 -0.39 11.45
C ILE A 86 7.98 -1.24 10.77
N PRO A 87 7.62 -2.40 10.18
CA PRO A 87 8.58 -3.25 9.47
C PRO A 87 9.28 -2.50 8.34
N LEU A 88 10.62 -2.54 8.35
CA LEU A 88 11.47 -2.08 7.26
C LEU A 88 11.79 -3.22 6.29
N VAL A 89 11.91 -4.45 6.79
CA VAL A 89 12.10 -5.66 5.99
C VAL A 89 11.37 -6.80 6.69
N LYS A 90 10.60 -7.60 5.95
CA LYS A 90 9.90 -8.76 6.53
C LYS A 90 9.83 -9.96 5.60
N GLY A 91 9.81 -11.15 6.18
CA GLY A 91 9.76 -12.42 5.46
C GLY A 91 8.55 -12.56 4.55
N THR A 92 7.40 -12.04 4.96
CA THR A 92 6.18 -12.00 4.14
C THR A 92 6.35 -11.15 2.88
N GLU A 93 7.10 -10.04 2.93
CA GLU A 93 7.47 -9.26 1.73
C GLU A 93 8.40 -10.09 0.84
N MET A 94 9.36 -10.83 1.41
CA MET A 94 10.27 -11.67 0.64
C MET A 94 9.53 -12.77 -0.13
N ARG A 95 8.46 -13.35 0.42
CA ARG A 95 7.61 -14.30 -0.31
C ARG A 95 6.93 -13.67 -1.52
N LEU A 96 6.51 -12.41 -1.41
CA LEU A 96 5.91 -11.71 -2.53
C LEU A 96 6.95 -11.31 -3.59
N ILE A 97 8.20 -11.05 -3.20
CA ILE A 97 9.30 -10.85 -4.16
C ILE A 97 9.64 -12.16 -4.88
N GLU A 98 9.68 -13.29 -4.17
CA GLU A 98 9.86 -14.62 -4.77
C GLU A 98 8.71 -14.95 -5.74
N ALA A 99 7.47 -14.62 -5.36
CA ALA A 99 6.30 -14.79 -6.23
C ALA A 99 6.41 -13.94 -7.49
N GLU A 100 6.83 -12.68 -7.36
CA GLU A 100 7.06 -11.79 -8.49
C GLU A 100 8.11 -12.34 -9.46
N ALA A 101 9.25 -12.81 -8.94
CA ALA A 101 10.30 -13.40 -9.75
C ALA A 101 9.79 -14.64 -10.50
N ALA A 102 8.95 -15.46 -9.86
CA ALA A 102 8.32 -16.62 -10.49
C ALA A 102 7.36 -16.22 -11.63
N LEU A 103 6.50 -15.21 -11.41
CA LEU A 103 5.61 -14.70 -12.48
C LEU A 103 6.39 -14.13 -13.66
N ALA A 104 7.47 -13.39 -13.39
CA ALA A 104 8.35 -12.87 -14.44
C ALA A 104 9.02 -13.99 -15.25
N ALA A 105 9.26 -15.16 -14.63
CA ALA A 105 9.82 -16.35 -15.26
C ALA A 105 8.77 -17.27 -15.93
N GLY A 106 7.49 -16.93 -15.89
CA GLY A 106 6.43 -17.78 -16.46
C GLY A 106 5.92 -18.87 -15.51
N ASP A 107 6.35 -18.90 -14.25
CA ASP A 107 6.04 -19.96 -13.29
C ASP A 107 4.90 -19.55 -12.34
N LEU A 108 3.67 -19.74 -12.81
CA LEU A 108 2.46 -19.45 -12.05
C LEU A 108 2.34 -20.33 -10.80
N ALA A 109 2.73 -21.60 -10.88
CA ALA A 109 2.58 -22.55 -9.77
C ALA A 109 3.45 -22.14 -8.57
N THR A 110 4.71 -21.81 -8.82
CA THR A 110 5.62 -21.31 -7.78
C THR A 110 5.15 -19.96 -7.25
N ALA A 111 4.68 -19.05 -8.12
CA ALA A 111 4.16 -17.76 -7.68
C ALA A 111 2.99 -17.91 -6.69
N MET A 112 2.01 -18.74 -7.03
CA MET A 112 0.84 -18.98 -6.17
C MET A 112 1.21 -19.70 -4.87
N ALA A 113 2.17 -20.63 -4.90
CA ALA A 113 2.69 -21.26 -3.68
C ALA A 113 3.26 -20.22 -2.71
N LYS A 114 4.01 -19.24 -3.22
CA LYS A 114 4.63 -18.18 -2.40
C LYS A 114 3.62 -17.16 -1.87
N VAL A 115 2.64 -16.77 -2.68
CA VAL A 115 1.52 -15.95 -2.21
C VAL A 115 0.77 -16.67 -1.08
N ASN A 116 0.45 -17.95 -1.27
CA ASN A 116 -0.30 -18.72 -0.28
C ASN A 116 0.51 -19.01 1.00
N GLU A 117 1.84 -19.13 0.91
CA GLU A 117 2.73 -19.19 2.08
C GLU A 117 2.62 -17.90 2.94
N MET A 118 2.64 -16.73 2.30
CA MET A 118 2.45 -15.44 2.99
C MET A 118 1.04 -15.33 3.58
N ARG A 119 0.01 -15.75 2.84
CA ARG A 119 -1.39 -15.70 3.32
C ARG A 119 -1.59 -16.58 4.56
N ALA A 120 -1.05 -17.81 4.53
CA ALA A 120 -1.11 -18.72 5.65
C ALA A 120 -0.46 -18.12 6.92
N HIS A 121 0.64 -17.38 6.77
CA HIS A 121 1.28 -16.67 7.89
C HIS A 121 0.34 -15.64 8.54
N HIS A 122 -0.53 -15.01 7.76
CA HIS A 122 -1.54 -14.07 8.27
C HIS A 122 -2.88 -14.75 8.65
N GLY A 123 -2.93 -16.08 8.70
CA GLY A 123 -4.16 -16.83 9.02
C GLY A 123 -5.23 -16.79 7.92
N LEU A 124 -4.84 -16.40 6.70
CA LEU A 124 -5.74 -16.32 5.55
C LEU A 124 -5.75 -17.64 4.78
N GLY A 125 -6.93 -18.02 4.27
CA GLY A 125 -7.07 -19.16 3.37
C GLY A 125 -6.34 -18.95 2.03
N PRO A 126 -5.94 -20.03 1.34
CA PRO A 126 -5.25 -19.93 0.07
C PRO A 126 -6.14 -19.28 -1.00
N LEU A 127 -5.50 -18.60 -1.95
CA LEU A 127 -6.12 -18.13 -3.18
C LEU A 127 -5.74 -19.06 -4.33
N GLU A 128 -6.69 -19.23 -5.24
CA GLU A 128 -6.51 -19.94 -6.51
C GLU A 128 -6.51 -18.93 -7.66
N SER A 129 -5.53 -19.05 -8.55
CA SER A 129 -5.52 -18.30 -9.81
C SER A 129 -6.55 -18.87 -10.78
N ASP A 130 -6.93 -18.11 -11.80
CA ASP A 130 -7.71 -18.61 -12.94
C ASP A 130 -6.90 -19.47 -13.94
N GLY A 131 -5.64 -19.78 -13.62
CA GLY A 131 -4.72 -20.54 -14.46
C GLY A 131 -3.92 -19.68 -15.43
N THR A 132 -4.07 -18.36 -15.39
CA THR A 132 -3.33 -17.43 -16.26
C THR A 132 -2.29 -16.62 -15.49
N ILE A 133 -1.18 -16.31 -16.14
CA ILE A 133 -0.15 -15.41 -15.58
C ILE A 133 -0.66 -13.97 -15.54
N GLY A 134 -1.36 -13.54 -16.60
CA GLY A 134 -1.84 -12.17 -16.74
C GLY A 134 -0.72 -11.15 -16.96
N SER A 135 -1.03 -9.90 -16.66
CA SER A 135 -0.11 -8.75 -16.71
C SER A 135 -0.51 -7.75 -15.65
N ILE A 136 0.43 -7.02 -15.08
CA ILE A 136 0.17 -5.88 -14.18
C ILE A 136 -0.69 -4.77 -14.82
N THR A 137 -0.81 -4.78 -16.15
CA THR A 137 -1.63 -3.86 -16.95
C THR A 137 -2.97 -4.45 -17.41
N GLY A 138 -3.29 -5.70 -17.04
CA GLY A 138 -4.21 -6.58 -17.77
C GLY A 138 -5.70 -6.53 -17.40
N GLY A 139 -6.34 -5.35 -17.34
CA GLY A 139 -7.81 -5.25 -17.26
C GLY A 139 -8.35 -3.87 -16.93
N ASP A 140 -9.69 -3.70 -17.01
CA ASP A 140 -10.40 -2.49 -16.56
C ASP A 140 -10.06 -2.20 -15.09
N GLY A 141 -9.16 -1.25 -14.86
CA GLY A 141 -8.62 -0.87 -13.54
C GLY A 141 -7.13 -1.21 -13.28
N GLY A 142 -6.47 -1.95 -14.17
CA GLY A 142 -5.07 -2.38 -13.97
C GLY A 142 -4.88 -3.30 -12.76
N GLY A 143 -3.62 -3.62 -12.44
CA GLY A 143 -3.15 -4.67 -11.53
C GLY A 143 -3.88 -4.92 -10.20
N ALA A 144 -4.69 -4.00 -9.66
CA ALA A 144 -5.40 -4.21 -8.40
C ALA A 144 -6.89 -4.54 -8.57
N ASN A 145 -7.32 -5.03 -9.73
CA ASN A 145 -8.72 -5.37 -9.95
C ASN A 145 -9.18 -6.39 -8.87
N PRO A 146 -10.23 -6.07 -8.07
CA PRO A 146 -10.63 -6.88 -6.93
C PRO A 146 -11.16 -8.26 -7.32
N THR A 147 -11.64 -8.43 -8.56
CA THR A 147 -12.23 -9.68 -9.05
C THR A 147 -11.29 -10.48 -9.93
N SER A 148 -10.24 -9.86 -10.47
CA SER A 148 -9.26 -10.58 -11.28
C SER A 148 -8.47 -11.59 -10.46
N ARG A 149 -8.21 -12.74 -11.09
CA ARG A 149 -7.50 -13.90 -10.53
C ARG A 149 -6.31 -14.34 -11.38
N SER A 150 -5.83 -13.49 -12.28
CA SER A 150 -4.54 -13.72 -12.92
C SER A 150 -3.41 -13.65 -11.88
N GLY A 151 -2.28 -14.32 -12.15
CA GLY A 151 -1.13 -14.32 -11.24
C GLY A 151 -0.65 -12.92 -10.86
N TRP A 152 -0.49 -12.02 -11.84
CA TRP A 152 -0.05 -10.64 -11.62
C TRP A 152 -1.07 -9.80 -10.82
N ASP A 153 -2.36 -9.96 -11.07
CA ASP A 153 -3.38 -9.19 -10.33
C ASP A 153 -3.51 -9.67 -8.88
N ILE A 154 -3.37 -10.98 -8.65
CA ILE A 154 -3.27 -11.53 -7.30
C ILE A 154 -2.04 -10.96 -6.59
N LEU A 155 -0.88 -10.96 -7.25
CA LEU A 155 0.35 -10.45 -6.65
C LEU A 155 0.22 -8.96 -6.28
N ASP A 156 -0.29 -8.10 -7.16
CA ASP A 156 -0.42 -6.68 -6.88
C ASP A 156 -1.35 -6.42 -5.68
N ARG A 157 -2.51 -7.09 -5.64
CA ARG A 157 -3.44 -6.99 -4.52
C ARG A 157 -2.80 -7.47 -3.22
N GLU A 158 -2.15 -8.63 -3.25
CA GLU A 158 -1.54 -9.20 -2.04
C GLU A 158 -0.34 -8.38 -1.56
N ARG A 159 0.42 -7.74 -2.47
CA ARG A 159 1.47 -6.78 -2.11
C ARG A 159 0.88 -5.51 -1.51
N HIS A 160 -0.18 -4.95 -2.09
CA HIS A 160 -0.85 -3.77 -1.54
C HIS A 160 -1.35 -4.01 -0.12
N LEU A 161 -2.07 -5.12 0.12
CA LEU A 161 -2.64 -5.43 1.43
C LEU A 161 -1.54 -5.76 2.47
N THR A 162 -0.57 -6.58 2.08
CA THR A 162 0.52 -6.99 2.98
C THR A 162 1.40 -5.81 3.38
N LEU A 163 1.67 -4.88 2.45
CA LEU A 163 2.60 -3.75 2.62
C LEU A 163 1.87 -2.42 2.89
N TRP A 164 0.58 -2.49 3.23
CA TRP A 164 -0.23 -1.32 3.57
C TRP A 164 0.42 -0.52 4.71
N LEU A 165 0.54 0.80 4.55
CA LEU A 165 1.22 1.73 5.47
C LEU A 165 2.74 1.48 5.70
N GLU A 166 3.39 0.70 4.84
CA GLU A 166 4.84 0.37 4.95
C GLU A 166 5.70 1.04 3.86
N GLY A 167 5.16 2.04 3.15
CA GLY A 167 5.93 2.88 2.23
C GLY A 167 6.38 2.22 0.92
N ARG A 168 5.77 1.09 0.53
CA ARG A 168 6.14 0.35 -0.70
C ARG A 168 5.34 0.74 -1.93
N ARG A 169 4.10 1.20 -1.76
CA ARG A 169 3.16 1.36 -2.87
C ARG A 169 3.65 2.30 -3.95
N LEU A 170 4.21 3.46 -3.62
CA LEU A 170 4.72 4.41 -4.63
C LEU A 170 5.78 3.77 -5.54
N TRP A 171 6.69 3.00 -4.95
CA TRP A 171 7.77 2.34 -5.68
C TRP A 171 7.28 1.16 -6.52
N ASP A 172 6.31 0.39 -6.02
CA ASP A 172 5.61 -0.63 -6.79
C ASP A 172 4.89 -0.01 -8.01
N LEU A 173 4.20 1.11 -7.82
CA LEU A 173 3.55 1.84 -8.91
C LEU A 173 4.56 2.34 -9.96
N HIS A 174 5.68 2.91 -9.51
CA HIS A 174 6.73 3.43 -10.38
C HIS A 174 7.39 2.32 -11.22
N ARG A 175 7.92 1.28 -10.56
CA ARG A 175 8.73 0.24 -11.20
C ARG A 175 7.95 -0.64 -12.16
N TRP A 176 6.65 -0.82 -11.91
CA TRP A 176 5.77 -1.55 -12.80
C TRP A 176 5.14 -0.68 -13.88
N ASN A 177 5.41 0.63 -13.89
CA ASN A 177 4.69 1.59 -14.73
C ASN A 177 3.16 1.40 -14.59
N HIS A 178 2.71 1.28 -13.35
CA HIS A 178 1.39 0.76 -13.03
C HIS A 178 0.27 1.67 -13.58
N PRO A 179 -0.82 1.12 -14.14
CA PRO A 179 -1.95 1.90 -14.68
C PRO A 179 -2.53 2.99 -13.76
N HIS A 180 -2.68 2.73 -12.45
CA HIS A 180 -3.04 3.74 -11.44
C HIS A 180 -2.20 5.04 -11.44
N LEU A 181 -0.99 5.06 -12.04
CA LEU A 181 -0.28 6.30 -12.25
C LEU A 181 -1.01 7.21 -13.26
N ASN A 182 -1.70 6.66 -14.25
CA ASN A 182 -2.45 7.40 -15.28
C ASN A 182 -3.90 7.72 -14.86
N GLY A 183 -4.22 7.59 -13.57
CA GLY A 183 -5.61 7.58 -13.11
C GLY A 183 -6.31 6.25 -13.38
N GLY A 184 -7.64 6.25 -13.31
CA GLY A 184 -8.45 5.02 -13.31
C GLY A 184 -8.69 4.49 -11.90
N GLY A 185 -9.92 4.01 -11.66
CA GLY A 185 -10.37 3.50 -10.36
C GLY A 185 -9.72 2.17 -9.98
N VAL A 186 -9.46 1.89 -8.69
CA VAL A 186 -10.48 1.57 -7.66
C VAL A 186 -11.23 2.77 -7.03
N VAL A 187 -10.75 4.03 -7.19
CA VAL A 187 -11.07 5.12 -6.24
C VAL A 187 -11.38 6.50 -6.86
N TYR A 188 -11.01 6.80 -8.10
CA TYR A 188 -11.30 8.12 -8.68
C TYR A 188 -11.72 7.96 -10.14
N GLU A 189 -12.96 8.33 -10.43
CA GLU A 189 -13.62 8.15 -11.74
C GLU A 189 -13.12 9.13 -12.80
N ALA A 190 -12.34 10.15 -12.41
CA ALA A 190 -11.74 11.07 -13.35
C ALA A 190 -10.46 10.48 -13.95
N THR A 191 -10.35 10.53 -15.28
CA THR A 191 -9.06 10.57 -15.98
C THR A 191 -8.29 11.79 -15.47
N VAL A 192 -7.38 11.55 -14.53
CA VAL A 192 -6.42 12.54 -14.06
C VAL A 192 -5.16 12.45 -14.90
N ASP A 193 -4.42 13.55 -15.00
CA ASP A 193 -3.07 13.52 -15.54
C ASP A 193 -2.23 12.48 -14.80
N ARG A 194 -1.24 11.94 -15.51
CA ARG A 194 -0.35 10.94 -14.94
C ARG A 194 0.31 11.50 -13.68
N ARG A 195 0.06 10.86 -12.54
CA ARG A 195 0.65 11.17 -11.24
C ARG A 195 2.16 11.06 -11.32
N ALA A 196 2.84 12.00 -10.66
CA ALA A 196 4.28 11.91 -10.47
C ALA A 196 4.62 10.60 -9.73
N SER A 197 5.61 9.88 -10.24
CA SER A 197 6.12 8.63 -9.65
C SER A 197 7.55 8.77 -9.13
N CYS A 198 8.09 9.99 -9.17
CA CYS A 198 9.40 10.36 -8.67
C CYS A 198 9.26 11.68 -7.90
N MET A 199 10.10 11.87 -6.88
CA MET A 199 10.20 13.15 -6.19
C MET A 199 10.92 14.15 -7.11
N PRO A 200 10.46 15.41 -7.18
CA PRO A 200 11.17 16.45 -7.92
C PRO A 200 12.52 16.74 -7.27
N ILE A 201 13.45 17.28 -8.04
CA ILE A 201 14.70 17.84 -7.50
C ILE A 201 14.33 18.98 -6.54
N ALA A 202 14.97 19.01 -5.37
CA ALA A 202 14.72 20.04 -4.38
C ALA A 202 15.01 21.43 -4.94
N LEU A 203 14.17 22.41 -4.60
CA LEU A 203 14.31 23.78 -5.09
C LEU A 203 15.68 24.37 -4.77
N ASP A 204 16.22 24.10 -3.58
CA ASP A 204 17.54 24.57 -3.18
C ASP A 204 18.63 24.03 -4.12
N GLU A 205 18.57 22.74 -4.47
CA GLU A 205 19.50 22.12 -5.43
C GLU A 205 19.36 22.77 -6.82
N CYS A 206 18.13 23.04 -7.25
CA CYS A 206 17.86 23.73 -8.51
C CYS A 206 18.43 25.15 -8.58
N GLN A 207 18.48 25.86 -7.45
CA GLN A 207 18.95 27.24 -7.37
C GLN A 207 20.48 27.32 -7.33
N VAL A 208 21.15 26.32 -6.74
CA VAL A 208 22.61 26.37 -6.51
C VAL A 208 23.42 25.54 -7.49
N ASN A 209 22.82 24.55 -8.16
CA ASN A 209 23.51 23.68 -9.11
C ASN A 209 23.07 23.93 -10.55
N GLU A 210 23.86 24.74 -11.26
CA GLU A 210 23.62 25.09 -12.67
C GLU A 210 23.57 23.87 -13.61
N LYS A 211 24.12 22.71 -13.21
CA LYS A 211 24.09 21.49 -14.04
C LYS A 211 22.74 20.79 -14.06
N VAL A 212 21.86 21.11 -13.12
CA VAL A 212 20.52 20.47 -13.01
C VAL A 212 19.38 21.48 -13.09
N SER A 213 19.68 22.78 -13.16
CA SER A 213 18.67 23.86 -13.23
C SER A 213 17.70 23.69 -14.41
N SER A 214 18.17 23.15 -15.54
CA SER A 214 17.34 22.86 -16.72
C SER A 214 16.43 21.64 -16.58
N LEU A 215 16.63 20.82 -15.54
CA LEU A 215 15.82 19.63 -15.25
C LEU A 215 14.76 19.90 -14.16
N CYS A 216 14.75 21.11 -13.61
CA CYS A 216 13.86 21.50 -12.53
C CYS A 216 12.47 21.88 -13.05
N PHE A 217 11.44 21.62 -12.24
CA PHE A 217 10.08 22.03 -12.57
C PHE A 217 10.03 23.56 -12.70
N SER A 218 9.59 24.05 -13.86
CA SER A 218 9.21 25.44 -14.05
C SER A 218 7.89 25.69 -13.31
N VAL A 219 7.92 26.55 -12.30
CA VAL A 219 6.73 27.04 -11.59
C VAL A 219 5.98 28.04 -12.47
#